data_AF-A0A450YWV6-F1
#
_entry.id   AF-A0A450YWV6-F1
#
_cell.length_a   1.000
_cell.length_b   1.000
_cell.length_c   1.000
_cell.angle_alpha   90.00
_cell.angle_beta   90.00
_cell.angle_gamma   90.00
#
_symmetry.space_group_name_H-M   'P 1'
#
loop_
_entity.id
_entity.type
_entity.pdbx_description
1 polymer ?
#
loop_
_entity_poly.entity_id
_entity_poly.type
_entity_poly.pdbx_seq_one_letter_code
_entity_poly.pdbx_strand_id
1 'polypeptide(L)'
;MVKITIFITALILMVVGAVLSYLDKTGSAVATYAASICCLIFVHLPQFKKFKGFGIEAELKQKIEEANETLERLREITVPIAHMLFTMVAKMGRWSSSIPRRQQYEITKKIENELKSNGVKPVHLEKAKGDWHHYNIIDLARPIMEGTLKDVDEGVARKRKKVDSFKGTITAEIRREYDMAINEWRKASSNRKKLQDLYKLTDQQALPDEIEDYIKSSTLIDENKKHELLDRYKEEFADLRYYIKHHEFRRLEKWFADCPVTGDN
;
A
#
# COMPACT_ATOMS: atom_id res chain seq x y z
N MET A 1 -45.39 -38.12 28.18
CA MET A 1 -46.35 -39.13 27.67
C MET A 1 -45.93 -39.72 26.33
N VAL A 2 -45.70 -38.91 25.27
CA VAL A 2 -45.33 -39.40 23.91
C VAL A 2 -44.10 -40.31 23.85
N LYS A 3 -43.07 -40.09 24.69
CA LYS A 3 -41.88 -40.97 24.72
C LYS A 3 -42.17 -42.37 25.26
N ILE A 4 -43.02 -42.44 26.28
CA ILE A 4 -43.41 -43.71 26.92
C ILE A 4 -44.27 -44.51 25.95
N THR A 5 -45.17 -43.85 25.20
CA THR A 5 -45.99 -44.52 24.19
C THR A 5 -45.12 -45.09 23.06
N ILE A 6 -44.17 -44.33 22.51
CA ILE A 6 -43.28 -44.83 21.44
C ILE A 6 -42.37 -45.97 21.95
N PHE A 7 -41.90 -45.89 23.21
CA PHE A 7 -41.10 -46.96 23.81
C PHE A 7 -41.89 -48.26 23.99
N ILE A 8 -43.12 -48.17 24.48
CA ILE A 8 -44.03 -49.32 24.59
C ILE A 8 -44.33 -49.90 23.20
N THR A 9 -44.58 -49.05 22.20
CA THR A 9 -44.77 -49.50 20.81
C THR A 9 -43.56 -50.23 20.25
N ALA A 10 -42.34 -49.75 20.53
CA ALA A 10 -41.10 -50.41 20.12
C ALA A 10 -40.95 -51.81 20.75
N LEU A 11 -41.28 -51.93 22.05
CA LEU A 11 -41.23 -53.20 22.78
C LEU A 11 -42.24 -54.21 22.20
N ILE A 12 -43.46 -53.76 21.90
CA ILE A 12 -44.50 -54.59 21.28
C ILE A 12 -44.04 -55.07 19.89
N LEU A 13 -43.48 -54.19 19.07
CA LEU A 13 -42.96 -54.54 17.74
C LEU A 13 -41.81 -55.56 17.81
N MET A 14 -40.98 -55.50 18.86
CA MET A 14 -39.90 -56.45 19.09
C MET A 14 -40.43 -57.85 19.46
N VAL A 15 -41.47 -57.92 20.30
CA VAL A 15 -42.16 -59.19 20.63
C VAL A 15 -42.87 -59.77 19.42
N VAL A 16 -43.56 -58.94 18.63
CA VAL A 16 -44.22 -59.36 17.38
C VAL A 16 -43.20 -59.87 16.36
N GLY A 17 -42.05 -59.23 16.25
CA GLY A 17 -40.94 -59.70 15.41
C GLY A 17 -40.43 -61.08 15.83
N ALA A 18 -40.31 -61.34 17.14
CA ALA A 18 -39.89 -62.65 17.67
C ALA A 18 -40.90 -63.75 17.36
N VAL A 19 -42.20 -63.47 17.48
CA VAL A 19 -43.27 -64.42 17.13
C VAL A 19 -43.28 -64.68 15.61
N LEU A 20 -43.11 -63.65 14.78
CA LEU A 20 -43.05 -63.81 13.32
C LEU A 20 -41.80 -64.58 12.86
N SER A 21 -40.67 -64.42 13.54
CA SER A 21 -39.48 -65.24 13.34
C SER A 21 -39.71 -66.70 13.68
N TYR A 22 -40.48 -67.00 14.74
CA TYR A 22 -40.81 -68.38 15.12
C TYR A 22 -41.77 -69.06 14.12
N LEU A 23 -42.53 -68.27 13.37
CA LEU A 23 -43.46 -68.75 12.32
C LEU A 23 -42.83 -68.79 10.92
N ASP A 24 -41.50 -68.74 10.82
CA ASP A 24 -40.71 -68.72 9.57
C ASP A 24 -41.08 -67.60 8.58
N LYS A 25 -41.75 -66.53 9.04
CA LYS A 25 -42.07 -65.35 8.23
C LYS A 25 -40.93 -64.33 8.29
N THR A 26 -39.77 -64.72 7.79
CA THR A 26 -38.51 -63.96 7.86
C THR A 26 -38.63 -62.55 7.30
N GLY A 27 -39.32 -62.35 6.17
CA GLY A 27 -39.51 -61.03 5.57
C GLY A 27 -40.31 -60.06 6.45
N SER A 28 -41.38 -60.53 7.09
CA SER A 28 -42.18 -59.70 8.01
C SER A 28 -41.47 -59.45 9.33
N ALA A 29 -40.72 -60.44 9.84
CA ALA A 29 -39.94 -60.31 11.07
C ALA A 29 -38.86 -59.22 10.95
N VAL A 30 -38.10 -59.20 9.85
CA VAL A 30 -37.07 -58.19 9.58
C VAL A 30 -37.68 -56.78 9.54
N ALA A 31 -38.83 -56.61 8.87
CA ALA A 31 -39.51 -55.32 8.81
C ALA A 31 -39.95 -54.83 10.21
N THR A 32 -40.47 -55.72 11.06
CA THR A 32 -40.89 -55.38 12.43
C THR A 32 -39.72 -55.05 13.35
N TYR A 33 -38.58 -55.74 13.23
CA TYR A 33 -37.36 -55.41 13.97
C TYR A 33 -36.78 -54.06 13.54
N ALA A 34 -36.72 -53.79 12.23
CA ALA A 34 -36.26 -52.51 11.71
C ALA A 34 -37.13 -51.35 12.22
N ALA A 35 -38.47 -51.52 12.20
CA ALA A 35 -39.41 -50.53 12.74
C ALA A 35 -39.21 -50.31 14.26
N SER A 36 -39.00 -51.38 15.03
CA SER A 36 -38.71 -51.29 16.47
C SER A 36 -37.42 -50.50 16.76
N ILE A 37 -36.34 -50.79 16.02
CA ILE A 37 -35.06 -50.08 16.13
C ILE A 37 -35.22 -48.60 15.78
N CYS A 38 -35.94 -48.26 14.70
CA CYS A 38 -36.24 -46.88 14.35
C CYS A 38 -37.00 -46.16 15.46
N CYS A 39 -38.02 -46.79 16.06
CA CYS A 39 -38.75 -46.21 17.18
C CYS A 39 -37.85 -45.96 18.41
N LEU A 40 -36.93 -46.87 18.72
CA LEU A 40 -35.94 -46.69 19.79
C LEU A 40 -35.00 -45.50 19.51
N ILE A 41 -34.51 -45.36 18.28
CA ILE A 41 -33.70 -44.21 17.85
C ILE A 41 -34.48 -42.90 18.06
N PHE A 42 -35.76 -42.85 17.67
CA PHE A 42 -36.61 -41.67 17.86
C PHE A 42 -36.88 -41.33 19.34
N VAL A 43 -36.98 -42.33 20.23
CA VAL A 43 -37.13 -42.12 21.68
C VAL A 43 -35.90 -41.46 22.29
N HIS A 44 -34.70 -41.82 21.80
CA HIS A 44 -33.41 -41.31 22.27
C HIS A 44 -32.90 -40.08 21.49
N LEU A 45 -33.49 -39.74 20.34
CA LEU A 45 -33.16 -38.54 19.52
C LEU A 45 -33.17 -37.21 20.33
N PRO A 46 -34.08 -36.99 21.29
CA PRO A 46 -34.05 -35.80 22.15
C PRO A 46 -32.85 -35.76 23.12
N GLN A 47 -32.23 -36.91 23.45
CA GLN A 47 -30.99 -36.96 24.23
C GLN A 47 -29.77 -36.58 23.37
N PHE A 48 -29.80 -36.83 22.07
CA PHE A 48 -28.80 -36.30 21.13
C PHE A 48 -28.90 -34.77 20.95
N LYS A 49 -30.08 -34.15 21.16
CA LYS A 49 -30.17 -32.68 21.30
C LYS A 49 -29.50 -32.14 22.57
N LYS A 50 -29.32 -32.97 23.61
CA LYS A 50 -28.50 -32.68 24.81
C LYS A 50 -27.02 -33.08 24.64
N PHE A 51 -26.63 -33.65 23.49
CA PHE A 51 -25.25 -33.68 23.00
C PHE A 51 -24.80 -32.32 22.43
N LYS A 52 -25.55 -31.24 22.70
CA LYS A 52 -25.01 -29.90 22.96
C LYS A 52 -24.31 -29.88 24.34
N GLY A 53 -23.43 -30.85 24.56
CA GLY A 53 -22.66 -30.97 25.79
C GLY A 53 -21.57 -29.92 25.79
N PHE A 54 -21.39 -29.25 26.93
CA PHE A 54 -20.40 -28.20 27.20
C PHE A 54 -18.99 -28.43 26.60
N GLY A 55 -18.58 -29.66 26.28
CA GLY A 55 -17.31 -29.98 25.62
C GLY A 55 -17.24 -29.70 24.12
N ILE A 56 -18.31 -29.90 23.35
CA ILE A 56 -18.29 -29.65 21.88
C ILE A 56 -18.36 -28.15 21.58
N GLU A 57 -19.11 -27.37 22.36
CA GLU A 57 -19.10 -25.90 22.23
C GLU A 57 -17.76 -25.30 22.66
N ALA A 58 -17.10 -25.87 23.68
CA ALA A 58 -15.76 -25.46 24.08
C ALA A 58 -14.73 -25.81 23.00
N GLU A 59 -14.76 -27.02 22.43
CA GLU A 59 -13.87 -27.43 21.34
C GLU A 59 -14.12 -26.62 20.05
N LEU A 60 -15.38 -26.32 19.74
CA LEU A 60 -15.72 -25.48 18.58
C LEU A 60 -15.24 -24.03 18.79
N LYS A 61 -15.47 -23.45 19.98
CA LYS A 61 -14.94 -22.12 20.32
C LYS A 61 -13.42 -22.09 20.25
N GLN A 62 -12.75 -23.10 20.79
CA GLN A 62 -11.30 -23.23 20.74
C GLN A 62 -10.81 -23.32 19.29
N LYS A 63 -11.43 -24.14 18.43
CA LYS A 63 -11.07 -24.22 17.00
C LYS A 63 -11.32 -22.92 16.25
N ILE A 64 -12.38 -22.18 16.61
CA ILE A 64 -12.64 -20.84 16.05
C ILE A 64 -11.57 -19.85 16.52
N GLU A 65 -11.19 -19.88 17.80
CA GLU A 65 -10.12 -19.06 18.37
C GLU A 65 -8.78 -19.35 17.69
N GLU A 66 -8.40 -20.62 17.57
CA GLU A 66 -7.18 -21.08 16.90
C GLU A 66 -7.16 -20.70 15.41
N ALA A 67 -8.30 -20.82 14.72
CA ALA A 67 -8.43 -20.38 13.34
C ALA A 67 -8.31 -18.85 13.22
N ASN A 68 -8.91 -18.09 14.13
CA ASN A 68 -8.78 -16.63 14.18
C ASN A 68 -7.34 -16.21 14.46
N GLU A 69 -6.67 -16.85 15.41
CA GLU A 69 -5.26 -16.59 15.72
C GLU A 69 -4.36 -16.91 14.52
N THR A 70 -4.62 -18.02 13.82
CA THR A 70 -3.90 -18.39 12.59
C THR A 70 -4.12 -17.35 11.48
N LEU A 71 -5.36 -16.87 11.32
CA LEU A 71 -5.69 -15.80 10.37
C LEU A 71 -5.02 -14.47 10.74
N GLU A 72 -4.92 -14.13 12.02
CA GLU A 72 -4.18 -12.95 12.47
C GLU A 72 -2.70 -13.07 12.15
N ARG A 73 -2.06 -14.21 12.46
CA ARG A 73 -0.65 -14.45 12.11
C ARG A 73 -0.39 -14.38 10.61
N LEU A 74 -1.31 -14.92 9.78
CA LEU A 74 -1.23 -14.79 8.32
C LEU A 74 -1.31 -13.32 7.88
N ARG A 75 -2.21 -12.53 8.47
CA ARG A 75 -2.31 -11.09 8.19
C ARG A 75 -1.05 -10.34 8.59
N GLU A 76 -0.43 -10.70 9.72
CA GLU A 76 0.84 -10.10 10.17
C GLU A 76 1.97 -10.35 9.16
N ILE A 77 2.08 -11.57 8.60
CA ILE A 77 3.08 -11.90 7.57
C ILE A 77 2.78 -11.20 6.24
N THR A 78 1.49 -10.92 5.97
CA THR A 78 1.05 -10.28 4.74
C THR A 78 1.51 -8.81 4.66
N VAL A 79 1.67 -8.11 5.79
CA VAL A 79 2.07 -6.70 5.81
C VAL A 79 3.50 -6.48 5.27
N PRO A 80 4.54 -7.22 5.72
CA PRO A 80 5.88 -7.18 5.11
C PRO A 80 5.89 -7.50 3.62
N ILE A 81 5.09 -8.49 3.18
CA ILE A 81 4.97 -8.85 1.77
C ILE A 81 4.34 -7.71 0.97
N ALA A 82 3.26 -7.11 1.48
CA ALA A 82 2.62 -5.96 0.88
C ALA A 82 3.59 -4.78 0.73
N HIS A 83 4.37 -4.50 1.77
CA HIS A 83 5.40 -3.46 1.72
C HIS A 83 6.41 -3.75 0.61
N MET A 84 6.93 -4.97 0.54
CA MET A 84 7.85 -5.40 -0.52
C MET A 84 7.24 -5.20 -1.92
N LEU A 85 5.99 -5.60 -2.12
CA LEU A 85 5.28 -5.44 -3.40
C LEU A 85 5.12 -3.96 -3.77
N PHE A 86 4.69 -3.09 -2.84
CA PHE A 86 4.58 -1.66 -3.10
C PHE A 86 5.94 -1.03 -3.40
N THR A 87 6.99 -1.40 -2.66
CA THR A 87 8.37 -0.95 -2.92
C THR A 87 8.84 -1.39 -4.31
N MET A 88 8.57 -2.62 -4.73
CA MET A 88 8.91 -3.11 -6.07
C MET A 88 8.20 -2.32 -7.16
N VAL A 89 6.88 -2.16 -7.04
CA VAL A 89 6.07 -1.41 -8.01
C VAL A 89 6.49 0.06 -8.06
N ALA A 90 6.80 0.67 -6.91
CA ALA A 90 7.31 2.03 -6.84
C ALA A 90 8.69 2.17 -7.51
N LYS A 91 9.57 1.16 -7.43
CA LYS A 91 10.88 1.25 -8.08
C LYS A 91 10.83 0.95 -9.59
N MET A 92 9.85 0.17 -10.03
CA MET A 92 9.61 -0.12 -11.45
C MET A 92 9.26 1.16 -12.24
N GLY A 93 9.62 1.19 -13.51
CA GLY A 93 9.43 2.33 -14.43
C GLY A 93 10.31 3.56 -14.22
N ARG A 94 11.04 3.67 -13.10
CA ARG A 94 11.90 4.84 -12.81
C ARG A 94 13.36 4.67 -13.25
N TRP A 95 13.85 3.43 -13.30
CA TRP A 95 15.25 3.07 -13.61
C TRP A 95 15.35 2.25 -14.91
N SER A 96 14.90 2.79 -16.03
CA SER A 96 14.92 2.09 -17.34
C SER A 96 13.99 0.87 -17.45
N SER A 97 12.97 0.78 -16.59
CA SER A 97 11.97 -0.29 -16.66
C SER A 97 10.79 0.14 -17.53
N SER A 98 10.24 -0.80 -18.32
CA SER A 98 9.25 -0.53 -19.36
C SER A 98 7.81 -0.34 -18.88
N ILE A 99 7.54 -0.29 -17.57
CA ILE A 99 6.15 -0.27 -17.06
C ILE A 99 5.64 1.18 -16.97
N PRO A 100 4.59 1.56 -17.73
CA PRO A 100 4.02 2.89 -17.68
C PRO A 100 3.38 3.20 -16.31
N ARG A 101 3.37 4.47 -15.91
CA ARG A 101 2.77 4.94 -14.64
C ARG A 101 1.32 4.49 -14.43
N ARG A 102 0.53 4.45 -15.49
CA ARG A 102 -0.86 3.94 -15.44
C ARG A 102 -0.90 2.49 -14.97
N GLN A 103 -0.07 1.64 -15.57
CA GLN A 103 0.00 0.23 -15.20
C GLN A 103 0.53 0.05 -13.78
N GLN A 104 1.49 0.87 -13.33
CA GLN A 104 1.95 0.86 -11.93
C GLN A 104 0.80 1.19 -10.96
N TYR A 105 0.01 2.22 -11.27
CA TYR A 105 -1.14 2.61 -10.46
C TYR A 105 -2.19 1.50 -10.39
N GLU A 106 -2.50 0.86 -11.52
CA GLU A 106 -3.43 -0.28 -11.60
C GLU A 106 -2.95 -1.47 -10.76
N ILE A 107 -1.66 -1.82 -10.85
CA ILE A 107 -1.06 -2.89 -10.04
C ILE A 107 -1.15 -2.55 -8.56
N THR A 108 -0.79 -1.32 -8.17
CA THR A 108 -0.90 -0.83 -6.78
C THR A 108 -2.34 -0.93 -6.27
N LYS A 109 -3.32 -0.53 -7.07
CA LYS A 109 -4.75 -0.63 -6.70
C LYS A 109 -5.23 -2.07 -6.59
N LYS A 110 -4.75 -2.97 -7.46
CA LYS A 110 -5.03 -4.40 -7.36
C LYS A 110 -4.48 -4.98 -6.06
N ILE A 111 -3.22 -4.71 -5.73
CA ILE A 111 -2.60 -5.13 -4.46
C ILE A 111 -3.40 -4.59 -3.27
N GLU A 112 -3.76 -3.31 -3.28
CA GLU A 112 -4.56 -2.68 -2.23
C GLU A 112 -5.92 -3.37 -2.04
N ASN A 113 -6.63 -3.66 -3.14
CA ASN A 113 -7.93 -4.31 -3.09
C ASN A 113 -7.85 -5.76 -2.59
N GLU A 114 -6.86 -6.54 -3.04
CA GLU A 114 -6.66 -7.92 -2.57
C GLU A 114 -6.31 -7.96 -1.08
N LEU A 115 -5.49 -7.03 -0.60
CA LEU A 115 -5.15 -6.99 0.83
C LEU A 115 -6.37 -6.58 1.68
N LYS A 116 -7.18 -5.63 1.20
CA LYS A 116 -8.44 -5.25 1.86
C LYS A 116 -9.43 -6.42 1.89
N SER A 117 -9.58 -7.17 0.79
CA SER A 117 -10.48 -8.33 0.72
C SER A 117 -10.07 -9.44 1.70
N ASN A 118 -8.76 -9.57 1.99
CA ASN A 118 -8.20 -10.48 2.99
C ASN A 118 -8.25 -9.93 4.44
N GLY A 119 -8.88 -8.77 4.65
CA GLY A 119 -9.11 -8.19 5.98
C GLY A 119 -7.91 -7.45 6.58
N VAL A 120 -6.93 -7.04 5.77
CA VAL A 120 -5.84 -6.16 6.23
C VAL A 120 -6.41 -4.77 6.54
N LYS A 121 -6.14 -4.26 7.74
CA LYS A 121 -6.64 -2.94 8.19
C LYS A 121 -6.01 -1.81 7.35
N PRO A 122 -6.75 -0.74 7.02
CA PRO A 122 -6.25 0.40 6.24
C PRO A 122 -4.96 1.02 6.78
N VAL A 123 -4.80 1.10 8.10
CA VAL A 123 -3.59 1.64 8.74
C VAL A 123 -2.32 0.87 8.37
N HIS A 124 -2.39 -0.45 8.22
CA HIS A 124 -1.25 -1.27 7.82
C HIS A 124 -0.94 -1.11 6.33
N LEU A 125 -1.97 -0.89 5.51
CA LEU A 125 -1.81 -0.60 4.08
C LEU A 125 -1.12 0.74 3.84
N GLU A 126 -1.56 1.79 4.53
CA GLU A 126 -0.89 3.10 4.44
C GLU A 126 0.58 3.01 4.86
N LYS A 127 0.87 2.29 5.95
CA LYS A 127 2.25 2.06 6.37
C LYS A 127 3.06 1.29 5.32
N ALA A 128 2.48 0.24 4.71
CA ALA A 128 3.14 -0.55 3.68
C ALA A 128 3.42 0.27 2.40
N LYS A 129 2.57 1.25 2.07
CA LYS A 129 2.74 2.17 0.93
C LYS A 129 3.77 3.27 1.16
N GLY A 130 4.53 3.28 2.26
CA GLY A 130 5.51 4.33 2.56
C GLY A 130 6.43 4.67 1.38
N ASP A 131 7.08 3.67 0.79
CA ASP A 131 7.94 3.86 -0.39
C ASP A 131 7.16 4.36 -1.61
N TRP A 132 5.96 3.85 -1.84
CA TRP A 132 5.09 4.32 -2.92
C TRP A 132 4.78 5.81 -2.79
N HIS A 133 4.42 6.27 -1.59
CA HIS A 133 4.22 7.70 -1.32
C HIS A 133 5.50 8.49 -1.51
N HIS A 134 6.62 7.99 -0.96
CA HIS A 134 7.92 8.64 -1.06
C HIS A 134 8.32 8.95 -2.49
N TYR A 135 8.25 7.95 -3.38
CA TYR A 135 8.65 8.13 -4.76
C TYR A 135 7.66 8.98 -5.57
N ASN A 136 6.36 8.90 -5.27
CA ASN A 136 5.38 9.76 -5.96
C ASN A 136 5.54 11.24 -5.58
N ILE A 137 5.91 11.55 -4.34
CA ILE A 137 6.24 12.91 -3.92
C ILE A 137 7.44 13.43 -4.73
N ILE A 138 8.51 12.63 -4.86
CA ILE A 138 9.69 12.98 -5.67
C ILE A 138 9.30 13.22 -7.14
N ASP A 139 8.47 12.34 -7.70
CA ASP A 139 8.04 12.45 -9.09
C ASP A 139 7.18 13.69 -9.36
N LEU A 140 6.31 14.06 -8.40
CA LEU A 140 5.49 15.28 -8.49
C LEU A 140 6.34 16.55 -8.31
N ALA A 141 7.38 16.49 -7.47
CA ALA A 141 8.31 17.62 -7.28
C ALA A 141 9.27 17.80 -8.46
N ARG A 142 9.55 16.74 -9.22
CA ARG A 142 10.59 16.71 -10.27
C ARG A 142 10.47 17.83 -11.30
N PRO A 143 9.30 18.11 -11.93
CA PRO A 143 9.19 19.17 -12.94
C PRO A 143 9.53 20.55 -12.37
N ILE A 144 9.10 20.82 -11.13
CA ILE A 144 9.36 22.08 -10.40
C ILE A 144 10.87 22.22 -10.15
N MET A 145 11.48 21.14 -9.65
CA MET A 145 12.90 21.09 -9.31
C MET A 145 13.80 21.19 -10.53
N GLU A 146 13.51 20.47 -11.61
CA GLU A 146 14.27 20.52 -12.86
C GLU A 146 14.16 21.90 -13.53
N GLY A 147 12.95 22.49 -13.53
CA GLY A 147 12.73 23.86 -14.00
C GLY A 147 13.54 24.88 -13.21
N THR A 148 13.47 24.80 -11.88
CA THR A 148 14.22 25.69 -10.98
C THR A 148 15.72 25.51 -11.13
N LEU A 149 16.19 24.26 -11.23
CA LEU A 149 17.61 23.95 -11.39
C LEU A 149 18.17 24.51 -12.70
N LYS A 150 17.40 24.52 -13.78
CA LYS A 150 17.79 25.14 -15.05
C LYS A 150 18.13 26.63 -14.88
N ASP A 151 17.27 27.40 -14.23
CA ASP A 151 17.50 28.82 -13.99
C ASP A 151 18.65 29.08 -12.99
N VAL A 152 18.79 28.24 -11.97
CA VAL A 152 19.94 28.28 -11.05
C VAL A 152 21.25 28.00 -11.78
N ASP A 153 21.27 27.03 -12.69
CA ASP A 153 22.45 26.64 -13.47
C ASP A 153 22.90 27.78 -14.39
N GLU A 154 21.96 28.52 -14.98
CA GLU A 154 22.27 29.75 -15.71
C GLU A 154 22.92 30.80 -14.79
N GLY A 155 22.40 31.00 -13.57
CA GLY A 155 22.96 31.91 -12.57
C GLY A 155 24.39 31.52 -12.16
N VAL A 156 24.63 30.24 -11.88
CA VAL A 156 25.95 29.69 -11.58
C VAL A 156 26.90 29.88 -12.76
N ALA A 157 26.44 29.64 -14.00
CA ALA A 157 27.23 29.81 -15.20
C ALA A 157 27.65 31.27 -15.42
N ARG A 158 26.77 32.26 -15.13
CA ARG A 158 27.13 33.69 -15.18
C ARG A 158 28.27 34.02 -14.21
N LYS A 159 28.20 33.52 -12.97
CA LYS A 159 29.27 33.71 -11.97
C LYS A 159 30.56 33.00 -12.37
N ARG A 160 30.46 31.80 -12.94
CA ARG A 160 31.61 31.04 -13.44
C ARG A 160 32.32 31.75 -14.58
N LYS A 161 31.57 32.29 -15.56
CA LYS A 161 32.13 33.08 -16.68
C LYS A 161 32.94 34.29 -16.19
N LYS A 162 32.52 34.95 -15.10
CA LYS A 162 33.28 36.04 -14.49
C LYS A 162 34.64 35.55 -13.97
N VAL A 163 34.69 34.39 -13.32
CA VAL A 163 35.96 33.77 -12.89
C VAL A 163 36.84 33.41 -14.09
N ASP A 164 36.24 32.83 -15.14
CA ASP A 164 36.99 32.42 -16.33
C ASP A 164 37.46 33.61 -17.19
N SER A 165 36.90 34.82 -17.00
CA SER A 165 37.36 36.04 -17.69
C SER A 165 38.71 36.56 -17.22
N PHE A 166 39.16 36.16 -16.03
CA PHE A 166 40.51 36.46 -15.55
C PHE A 166 41.50 35.57 -16.30
N LYS A 167 42.08 36.10 -17.39
CA LYS A 167 43.08 35.40 -18.21
C LYS A 167 44.50 35.62 -17.67
N GLY A 168 45.31 34.57 -17.67
CA GLY A 168 46.74 34.66 -17.34
C GLY A 168 47.06 34.61 -15.84
N THR A 169 48.29 35.02 -15.48
CA THR A 169 48.77 35.00 -14.10
C THR A 169 48.06 36.04 -13.25
N ILE A 170 47.46 35.63 -12.13
CA ILE A 170 46.78 36.52 -11.19
C ILE A 170 47.79 37.40 -10.44
N THR A 171 47.94 38.65 -10.90
CA THR A 171 48.82 39.67 -10.27
C THR A 171 48.24 40.17 -8.95
N ALA A 172 49.05 40.85 -8.13
CA ALA A 172 48.61 41.40 -6.84
C ALA A 172 47.47 42.42 -6.97
N GLU A 173 47.43 43.16 -8.09
CA GLU A 173 46.42 44.20 -8.38
C GLU A 173 45.03 43.59 -8.63
N ILE A 174 44.96 42.50 -9.41
CA ILE A 174 43.68 41.84 -9.76
C ILE A 174 43.27 40.74 -8.78
N ARG A 175 44.15 40.35 -7.86
CA ARG A 175 43.94 39.25 -6.91
C ARG A 175 42.67 39.44 -6.06
N ARG A 176 42.44 40.66 -5.57
CA ARG A 176 41.27 40.98 -4.75
C ARG A 176 39.96 40.74 -5.52
N GLU A 177 39.88 41.20 -6.76
CA GLU A 177 38.69 41.04 -7.61
C GLU A 177 38.47 39.58 -8.01
N TYR A 178 39.56 38.87 -8.31
CA TYR A 178 39.53 37.44 -8.59
C TYR A 178 39.03 36.62 -7.40
N ASP A 179 39.55 36.89 -6.19
CA ASP A 179 39.13 36.21 -4.97
C ASP A 179 37.66 36.48 -4.65
N MET A 180 37.18 37.71 -4.88
CA MET A 180 35.75 38.05 -4.79
C MET A 180 34.91 37.23 -5.79
N ALA A 181 35.33 37.15 -7.06
CA ALA A 181 34.63 36.38 -8.08
C ALA A 181 34.59 34.88 -7.77
N ILE A 182 35.69 34.30 -7.28
CA ILE A 182 35.74 32.91 -6.82
C ILE A 182 34.77 32.68 -5.66
N ASN A 183 34.78 33.58 -4.67
CA ASN A 183 33.92 33.44 -3.50
C ASN A 183 32.44 33.53 -3.88
N GLU A 184 32.07 34.42 -4.81
CA GLU A 184 30.72 34.48 -5.37
C GLU A 184 30.35 33.19 -6.10
N TRP A 185 31.23 32.64 -6.94
CA TRP A 185 30.97 31.39 -7.65
C TRP A 185 30.85 30.18 -6.71
N ARG A 186 31.68 30.11 -5.66
CA ARG A 186 31.60 29.06 -4.62
C ARG A 186 30.28 29.14 -3.87
N LYS A 187 29.85 30.35 -3.47
CA LYS A 187 28.53 30.57 -2.85
C LYS A 187 27.40 30.15 -3.79
N ALA A 188 27.47 30.51 -5.07
CA ALA A 188 26.49 30.12 -6.07
C ALA A 188 26.41 28.58 -6.24
N SER A 189 27.56 27.93 -6.35
CA SER A 189 27.67 26.46 -6.46
C SER A 189 27.15 25.75 -5.21
N SER A 190 27.39 26.31 -4.02
CA SER A 190 26.84 25.81 -2.77
C SER A 190 25.32 25.95 -2.73
N ASN A 191 24.76 27.08 -3.17
CA ASN A 191 23.31 27.27 -3.26
C ASN A 191 22.65 26.31 -4.26
N ARG A 192 23.30 26.04 -5.41
CA ARG A 192 22.84 25.01 -6.35
C ARG A 192 22.80 23.63 -5.68
N LYS A 193 23.83 23.28 -4.90
CA LYS A 193 23.87 22.01 -4.16
C LYS A 193 22.75 21.93 -3.13
N LYS A 194 22.42 23.02 -2.42
CA LYS A 194 21.28 23.06 -1.48
C LYS A 194 19.97 22.67 -2.15
N LEU A 195 19.70 23.21 -3.35
CA LEU A 195 18.53 22.80 -4.13
C LEU A 195 18.56 21.31 -4.45
N GLN A 196 19.69 20.78 -4.94
CA GLN A 196 19.80 19.34 -5.22
C GLN A 196 19.61 18.46 -3.97
N ASP A 197 20.07 18.93 -2.82
CA ASP A 197 19.94 18.22 -1.55
C ASP A 197 18.49 18.22 -1.02
N LEU A 198 17.58 19.07 -1.54
CA LEU A 198 16.15 19.00 -1.19
C LEU A 198 15.52 17.65 -1.56
N TYR A 199 16.02 16.97 -2.60
CA TYR A 199 15.58 15.60 -2.94
C TYR A 199 15.91 14.56 -1.86
N LYS A 200 16.84 14.88 -0.96
CA LYS A 200 17.29 14.00 0.12
C LYS A 200 16.61 14.33 1.44
N LEU A 201 15.69 15.30 1.47
CA LEU A 201 14.97 15.65 2.69
C LEU A 201 14.23 14.41 3.22
N THR A 202 14.54 14.07 4.47
CA THR A 202 13.84 13.02 5.21
C THR A 202 12.39 13.44 5.47
N ASP A 203 12.16 14.72 5.76
CA ASP A 203 10.82 15.27 5.92
C ASP A 203 10.26 15.70 4.56
N GLN A 204 9.45 14.82 3.99
CA GLN A 204 8.80 15.07 2.71
C GLN A 204 7.61 16.01 2.82
N GLN A 205 7.10 16.28 4.03
CA GLN A 205 5.94 17.17 4.21
C GLN A 205 6.31 18.62 3.95
N ALA A 206 7.53 19.02 4.31
CA ALA A 206 8.05 20.37 4.11
C ALA A 206 8.54 20.64 2.68
N LEU A 207 8.67 19.61 1.84
CA LEU A 207 9.29 19.73 0.52
C LEU A 207 8.70 20.85 -0.37
N PRO A 208 7.36 21.04 -0.48
CA PRO A 208 6.81 22.11 -1.30
C PRO A 208 7.22 23.51 -0.80
N ASP A 209 7.18 23.71 0.52
CA ASP A 209 7.50 24.98 1.15
C ASP A 209 9.01 25.28 1.01
N GLU A 210 9.87 24.28 1.22
CA GLU A 210 11.32 24.42 1.06
C GLU A 210 11.73 24.78 -0.39
N ILE A 211 11.06 24.20 -1.40
CA ILE A 211 11.30 24.55 -2.80
C ILE A 211 10.83 25.98 -3.08
N GLU A 212 9.63 26.35 -2.61
CA GLU A 212 9.06 27.68 -2.80
C GLU A 212 9.91 28.76 -2.13
N ASP A 213 10.35 28.52 -0.89
CA ASP A 213 11.22 29.41 -0.13
C ASP A 213 12.61 29.52 -0.76
N TYR A 214 13.14 28.42 -1.31
CA TYR A 214 14.36 28.46 -2.09
C TYR A 214 14.21 29.38 -3.32
N ILE A 215 13.14 29.24 -4.10
CA ILE A 215 12.90 30.07 -5.29
C ILE A 215 12.83 31.55 -4.89
N LYS A 216 12.04 31.88 -3.86
CA LYS A 216 11.86 33.25 -3.36
C LYS A 216 13.17 33.87 -2.86
N SER A 217 13.94 33.12 -2.08
CA SER A 217 15.16 33.60 -1.44
C SER A 217 16.41 33.51 -2.32
N SER A 218 16.37 32.79 -3.45
CA SER A 218 17.52 32.59 -4.32
C SER A 218 18.04 33.90 -4.88
N THR A 219 19.34 34.14 -4.73
CA THR A 219 20.04 35.28 -5.36
C THR A 219 20.58 34.94 -6.75
N LEU A 220 20.34 33.73 -7.24
CA LEU A 220 20.80 33.24 -8.54
C LEU A 220 19.73 33.36 -9.64
N ILE A 221 18.48 33.56 -9.22
CA ILE A 221 17.31 33.71 -10.10
C ILE A 221 16.89 35.17 -10.04
N ASP A 222 16.69 35.78 -11.21
CA ASP A 222 16.22 37.16 -11.30
C ASP A 222 14.77 37.28 -10.82
N GLU A 223 14.39 38.41 -10.19
CA GLU A 223 13.04 38.57 -9.58
C GLU A 223 11.88 38.26 -10.54
N ASN A 224 11.96 38.73 -11.79
CA ASN A 224 10.95 38.43 -12.81
C ASN A 224 10.85 36.92 -13.09
N LYS A 225 11.99 36.21 -13.13
CA LYS A 225 12.04 34.76 -13.33
C LYS A 225 11.50 34.00 -12.12
N LYS A 226 11.68 34.52 -10.89
CA LYS A 226 11.09 33.92 -9.69
C LYS A 226 9.56 33.91 -9.79
N HIS A 227 8.97 35.05 -10.14
CA HIS A 227 7.52 35.15 -10.34
C HIS A 227 7.05 34.23 -11.47
N GLU A 228 7.78 34.20 -12.59
CA GLU A 228 7.46 33.31 -13.71
C GLU A 228 7.52 31.83 -13.33
N LEU A 229 8.54 31.39 -12.58
CA LEU A 229 8.67 30.02 -12.11
C LEU A 229 7.52 29.62 -11.18
N LEU A 230 7.19 30.48 -10.21
CA LEU A 230 6.10 30.21 -9.27
C LEU A 230 4.74 30.16 -9.95
N ASP A 231 4.51 31.03 -10.94
CA ASP A 231 3.27 31.03 -11.72
C ASP A 231 3.19 29.81 -12.65
N ARG A 232 4.29 29.52 -13.36
CA ARG A 232 4.40 28.37 -14.27
C ARG A 232 4.12 27.04 -13.57
N TYR A 233 4.64 26.86 -12.36
CA TYR A 233 4.54 25.61 -11.60
C TYR A 233 3.46 25.62 -10.52
N LYS A 234 2.56 26.62 -10.54
CA LYS A 234 1.52 26.80 -9.52
C LYS A 234 0.65 25.55 -9.34
N GLU A 235 0.29 24.91 -10.44
CA GLU A 235 -0.55 23.72 -10.40
C GLU A 235 0.22 22.47 -9.93
N GLU A 236 1.50 22.35 -10.26
CA GLU A 236 2.38 21.28 -9.79
C GLU A 236 2.63 21.40 -8.28
N PHE A 237 2.81 22.61 -7.76
CA PHE A 237 2.86 22.86 -6.31
C PHE A 237 1.55 22.44 -5.63
N ALA A 238 0.40 22.78 -6.23
CA ALA A 238 -0.90 22.38 -5.71
C ALA A 238 -1.10 20.86 -5.73
N ASP A 239 -0.65 20.16 -6.79
CA ASP A 239 -0.67 18.70 -6.86
C ASP A 239 0.22 18.06 -5.78
N LEU A 240 1.44 18.58 -5.60
CA LEU A 240 2.38 18.07 -4.62
C LEU A 240 1.83 18.24 -3.19
N ARG A 241 1.33 19.43 -2.84
CA ARG A 241 0.72 19.71 -1.53
C ARG A 241 -0.51 18.83 -1.30
N TYR A 242 -1.35 18.66 -2.33
CA TYR A 242 -2.53 17.80 -2.24
C TYR A 242 -2.14 16.34 -2.00
N TYR A 243 -1.15 15.83 -2.73
CA TYR A 243 -0.69 14.45 -2.57
C TYR A 243 -0.07 14.21 -1.19
N ILE A 244 0.75 15.12 -0.67
CA ILE A 244 1.32 15.01 0.68
C ILE A 244 0.21 14.94 1.75
N LYS A 245 -0.84 15.75 1.60
CA LYS A 245 -1.94 15.81 2.56
C LYS A 245 -2.91 14.62 2.48
N HIS A 246 -3.20 14.15 1.28
CA HIS A 246 -4.29 13.20 1.02
C HIS A 246 -3.81 11.84 0.56
N HIS A 247 -2.53 11.67 0.21
CA HIS A 247 -1.97 10.47 -0.42
C HIS A 247 -2.69 10.06 -1.70
N GLU A 248 -3.26 11.04 -2.41
CA GLU A 248 -4.04 10.87 -3.63
C GLU A 248 -3.62 11.90 -4.68
N PHE A 249 -3.80 11.55 -5.96
CA PHE A 249 -3.46 12.44 -7.06
C PHE A 249 -4.63 13.39 -7.38
N ARG A 250 -4.39 14.70 -7.31
CA ARG A 250 -5.37 15.73 -7.70
C ARG A 250 -5.68 15.69 -9.21
N ARG A 251 -4.65 15.50 -10.04
CA ARG A 251 -4.73 15.44 -11.51
C ARG A 251 -4.11 14.13 -12.02
N LEU A 252 -4.78 13.01 -11.76
CA LEU A 252 -4.25 11.66 -12.05
C LEU A 252 -3.85 11.46 -13.52
N GLU A 253 -4.67 11.92 -14.48
CA GLU A 253 -4.35 11.80 -15.91
C GLU A 253 -3.10 12.59 -16.32
N LYS A 254 -2.86 13.74 -15.69
CA LYS A 254 -1.64 14.52 -15.91
C LYS A 254 -0.41 13.75 -15.41
N TRP A 255 -0.51 13.14 -14.23
CA TRP A 255 0.55 12.29 -13.68
C TRP A 255 0.88 11.09 -14.58
N PHE A 256 -0.13 10.47 -15.21
CA PHE A 256 0.08 9.41 -16.20
C PHE A 256 0.82 9.90 -17.45
N ALA A 257 0.46 11.09 -17.96
CA ALA A 257 1.04 11.67 -19.17
C ALA A 257 2.51 12.07 -19.00
N ASP A 258 2.94 12.43 -17.80
CA ASP A 258 4.33 12.85 -17.51
C ASP A 258 5.32 11.67 -17.43
N CYS A 259 4.94 10.48 -17.90
CA CYS A 259 5.85 9.34 -18.07
C CYS A 259 6.55 9.47 -19.43
N PRO A 260 7.89 9.51 -19.50
CA PRO A 260 8.58 9.39 -20.78
C PRO A 260 8.22 8.02 -21.36
N VAL A 261 7.46 8.00 -22.45
CA VAL A 261 7.36 6.81 -23.30
C VAL A 261 8.76 6.62 -23.84
N THR A 262 9.51 5.65 -23.29
CA THR A 262 10.71 5.16 -23.94
C THR A 262 10.26 4.70 -25.31
N GLY A 263 10.73 5.40 -26.34
CA GLY A 263 10.27 5.20 -27.71
C GLY A 263 10.27 3.74 -28.10
N ASP A 264 9.21 3.35 -28.79
CA ASP A 264 9.20 2.17 -29.63
C ASP A 264 10.38 2.29 -30.62
N ASN A 265 11.39 1.44 -30.43
CA ASN A 265 12.37 1.04 -31.44
C ASN A 265 12.23 -0.45 -31.65
#